data_AF-A0AAV4B878-F1
#
_entry.id   AF-A0AAV4B878-F1
#
_cell.length_a   1.000
_cell.length_b   1.000
_cell.length_c   1.000
_cell.angle_alpha   90.00
_cell.angle_beta   90.00
_cell.angle_gamma   90.00
#
_symmetry.space_group_name_H-M   'P 1'
#
loop_
_entity.id
_entity.type
_entity.pdbx_description
1 polymer ?
#
loop_
_entity_poly.entity_id
_entity_poly.type
_entity_poly.pdbx_seq_one_letter_code
_entity_poly.pdbx_strand_id
1 'polypeptide(L)'
;MDTVVQWNICGFRNNFEELKLLLNQWKLAVVALQECRLGEGQMPPWGNTLLLPQGGSPGGEAALLIRNGTRFSEIDLKTGLHAVAATISLEKTITVCSQFPSFETFSG
;
A
#
# COMPACT_ATOMS: atom_id res chain seq x y z
N MET A 1 -6.30 19.72 0.12
CA MET A 1 -7.05 18.60 -0.48
C MET A 1 -6.23 17.35 -0.27
N ASP A 2 -6.66 16.49 0.65
CA ASP A 2 -5.99 15.22 0.87
C ASP A 2 -6.35 14.27 -0.27
N THR A 3 -5.33 13.74 -0.93
CA THR A 3 -5.50 12.92 -2.15
C THR A 3 -5.19 11.47 -1.85
N VAL A 4 -6.07 10.58 -2.32
CA VAL A 4 -5.90 9.12 -2.32
C VAL A 4 -5.55 8.70 -3.74
N VAL A 5 -4.47 7.93 -3.91
CA VAL A 5 -4.05 7.41 -5.21
C VAL A 5 -3.98 5.89 -5.15
N GLN A 6 -4.35 5.23 -6.24
CA GLN A 6 -4.10 3.81 -6.46
C GLN A 6 -3.11 3.66 -7.61
N TRP A 7 -2.11 2.80 -7.44
CA TRP A 7 -1.10 2.54 -8.47
C TRP A 7 -0.63 1.09 -8.43
N ASN A 8 -0.86 0.36 -9.52
CA ASN A 8 -0.10 -0.85 -9.80
C ASN A 8 1.33 -0.44 -10.18
N ILE A 9 2.27 -0.61 -9.25
CA ILE A 9 3.63 -0.06 -9.35
C ILE A 9 4.59 -0.99 -10.10
N CYS A 10 4.15 -2.19 -10.52
CA CYS A 10 4.95 -3.15 -11.30
C CYS A 10 6.41 -3.32 -10.80
N GLY A 11 6.59 -3.38 -9.49
CA GLY A 11 7.88 -3.43 -8.81
C GLY A 11 8.24 -2.11 -8.11
N PHE A 12 8.12 -2.12 -6.79
CA PHE A 12 8.39 -0.96 -5.93
C PHE A 12 9.81 -0.41 -6.08
N ARG A 13 10.81 -1.30 -6.15
CA ARG A 13 12.22 -0.90 -6.32
C ARG A 13 12.47 -0.27 -7.68
N ASN A 14 11.81 -0.78 -8.72
CA ASN A 14 11.98 -0.29 -10.10
C ASN A 14 11.46 1.14 -10.24
N ASN A 15 10.35 1.45 -9.55
CA ASN A 15 9.67 2.74 -9.66
C ASN A 15 9.83 3.61 -8.40
N PHE A 16 10.86 3.35 -7.58
CA PHE A 16 11.05 4.03 -6.30
C PHE A 16 11.30 5.53 -6.44
N GLU A 17 12.09 5.94 -7.44
CA GLU A 17 12.37 7.37 -7.69
C GLU A 17 11.12 8.12 -8.16
N GLU A 18 10.33 7.52 -9.06
CA GLU A 18 9.07 8.08 -9.53
C GLU A 18 8.05 8.18 -8.39
N LEU A 19 7.97 7.15 -7.55
CA LEU A 19 7.14 7.16 -6.35
C LEU A 19 7.52 8.32 -5.42
N LYS A 20 8.82 8.57 -5.17
CA LYS A 20 9.27 9.71 -4.36
C LYS A 20 8.88 11.05 -4.96
N LEU A 21 9.05 11.22 -6.28
CA LEU A 21 8.67 12.45 -6.98
C LEU A 21 7.16 12.71 -6.84
N LEU A 22 6.35 11.68 -7.05
CA LEU A 22 4.89 11.74 -6.94
C LEU A 22 4.44 12.08 -5.51
N LEU A 23 5.04 11.48 -4.49
CA LEU A 23 4.75 11.78 -3.08
C LEU A 23 5.07 13.23 -2.71
N ASN A 24 6.23 13.73 -3.17
CA ASN A 24 6.68 15.09 -2.89
C ASN A 24 5.86 16.16 -3.60
N GLN A 25 5.46 15.90 -4.86
CA GLN A 25 4.74 16.88 -5.67
C GLN A 25 3.29 17.05 -5.24
N TRP A 26 2.60 15.94 -4.92
CA TRP A 26 1.14 15.96 -4.78
C TRP A 26 0.63 15.92 -3.34
N LYS A 27 1.53 15.88 -2.35
CA LYS A 27 1.16 15.80 -0.92
C LYS A 27 0.06 14.75 -0.70
N LEU A 28 0.28 13.55 -1.21
CA LEU A 28 -0.70 12.46 -1.11
C LEU A 28 -0.85 12.03 0.34
N ALA A 29 -2.09 11.77 0.77
CA ALA A 29 -2.34 11.30 2.13
C ALA A 29 -2.12 9.79 2.23
N VAL A 30 -2.55 9.04 1.21
CA VAL A 30 -2.38 7.60 1.11
C VAL A 30 -2.26 7.16 -0.34
N VAL A 31 -1.37 6.20 -0.59
CA VAL A 31 -1.18 5.53 -1.87
C VAL A 31 -1.41 4.03 -1.69
N ALA A 32 -2.37 3.48 -2.43
CA ALA A 32 -2.63 2.04 -2.48
C ALA A 32 -1.83 1.42 -3.63
N LEU A 33 -0.84 0.58 -3.28
CA LEU A 33 0.09 -0.02 -4.24
C LEU A 33 -0.24 -1.49 -4.49
N GLN A 34 -0.12 -1.92 -5.76
CA GLN A 34 -0.22 -3.33 -6.21
C GLN A 34 1.01 -3.73 -7.04
N GLU A 35 1.28 -5.03 -7.19
CA GLU A 35 2.51 -5.60 -7.76
C GLU A 35 3.79 -5.00 -7.17
N CYS A 36 3.84 -4.84 -5.86
CA CYS A 36 4.96 -4.15 -5.24
C CYS A 36 6.25 -4.99 -5.27
N ARG A 37 6.16 -6.32 -5.33
CA ARG A 37 7.32 -7.24 -5.36
C ARG A 37 8.34 -6.94 -4.26
N LEU A 38 7.84 -6.72 -3.04
CA LEU A 38 8.63 -6.30 -1.89
C LEU A 38 9.40 -7.48 -1.30
N GLY A 39 10.69 -7.25 -1.05
CA GLY A 39 11.52 -8.16 -0.28
C GLY A 39 11.44 -7.88 1.22
N GLU A 40 12.01 -8.80 2.01
CA GLU A 40 12.19 -8.60 3.45
C GLU A 40 12.98 -7.31 3.73
N GLY A 41 12.59 -6.60 4.79
CA GLY A 41 13.27 -5.38 5.23
C GLY A 41 13.09 -4.16 4.31
N GLN A 42 12.11 -4.16 3.39
CA GLN A 42 11.82 -2.98 2.58
C GLN A 42 11.49 -1.79 3.47
N MET A 43 12.23 -0.69 3.29
CA MET A 43 11.96 0.57 3.97
C MET A 43 10.99 1.45 3.16
N PRO A 44 10.09 2.20 3.83
CA PRO A 44 9.28 3.22 3.18
C PRO A 44 10.13 4.40 2.68
N PRO A 45 9.65 5.16 1.67
CA PRO A 45 10.10 6.52 1.41
C PRO A 45 10.03 7.37 2.67
N TRP A 46 10.98 8.29 2.83
CA TRP A 46 11.01 9.18 3.98
C TRP A 46 9.75 10.04 4.02
N GLY A 47 9.12 10.10 5.20
CA GLY A 47 7.89 10.86 5.42
C GLY A 47 6.64 10.00 5.24
N ASN A 48 6.80 8.69 5.06
CA ASN A 48 5.70 7.76 4.93
C ASN A 48 5.84 6.53 5.83
N THR A 49 4.69 5.98 6.21
CA THR A 49 4.55 4.65 6.79
C THR A 49 4.13 3.68 5.71
N LEU A 50 4.79 2.52 5.63
CA LEU A 50 4.43 1.42 4.75
C LEU A 50 3.70 0.35 5.55
N LEU A 51 2.45 0.06 5.19
CA LEU A 51 1.69 -1.07 5.70
C LEU A 51 1.70 -2.20 4.68
N LEU A 52 1.90 -3.42 5.18
CA LEU A 52 1.99 -4.64 4.38
C LEU A 52 0.89 -5.62 4.81
N PRO A 53 0.45 -6.52 3.91
CA PRO A 53 -0.44 -7.61 4.26
C PRO A 53 0.11 -8.44 5.42
N GLN A 54 -0.75 -8.76 6.39
CA GLN A 54 -0.42 -9.64 7.50
C GLN A 54 -0.40 -11.10 7.01
N GLY A 55 0.67 -11.85 7.33
CA GLY A 55 0.67 -13.32 7.23
C GLY A 55 0.76 -13.96 5.82
N GLY A 56 1.05 -13.22 4.75
CA GLY A 56 1.03 -13.78 3.38
C GLY A 56 2.29 -13.56 2.56
N SER A 57 2.97 -14.68 2.23
CA SER A 57 4.02 -14.95 1.23
C SER A 57 5.14 -13.92 0.96
N PRO A 58 6.38 -14.37 0.72
CA PRO A 58 7.49 -13.50 0.31
C PRO A 58 7.12 -12.86 -1.03
N GLY A 59 6.82 -11.56 -1.03
CA GLY A 59 6.44 -10.84 -2.24
C GLY A 59 5.70 -9.52 -2.02
N GLY A 60 5.02 -9.35 -0.87
CA GLY A 60 4.39 -8.08 -0.48
C GLY A 60 3.63 -7.41 -1.62
N GLU A 61 2.80 -8.16 -2.34
CA GLU A 61 2.23 -7.74 -3.63
C GLU A 61 1.29 -6.53 -3.53
N ALA A 62 0.68 -6.31 -2.37
CA ALA A 62 -0.09 -5.11 -2.06
C ALA A 62 0.57 -4.35 -0.91
N ALA A 63 0.40 -3.02 -0.90
CA ALA A 63 0.82 -2.18 0.22
C ALA A 63 -0.04 -0.92 0.33
N LEU A 64 -0.06 -0.31 1.52
CA LEU A 64 -0.49 1.08 1.70
C LEU A 64 0.71 1.93 2.09
N LEU A 65 0.90 3.04 1.40
CA LEU A 65 1.87 4.06 1.77
C LEU A 65 1.13 5.28 2.30
N ILE A 66 1.26 5.55 3.60
CA ILE A 66 0.51 6.60 4.29
C ILE A 66 1.47 7.72 4.69
N ARG A 67 1.13 8.98 4.41
CA ARG A 67 1.97 10.12 4.80
C ARG A 67 2.02 10.28 6.31
N ASN A 68 3.21 10.46 6.87
CA ASN A 68 3.41 10.70 8.29
C ASN A 68 2.63 11.92 8.77
N GLY A 69 2.01 11.81 9.95
CA GLY A 69 1.09 12.82 10.48
C GLY A 69 -0.36 12.63 10.04
N THR A 70 -0.63 11.81 9.02
CA THR A 70 -2.00 11.35 8.72
C THR A 70 -2.43 10.36 9.80
N ARG A 71 -3.58 10.58 10.43
CA ARG A 71 -4.12 9.63 11.41
C ARG A 71 -4.72 8.45 10.66
N PHE A 72 -4.33 7.25 11.07
CA PHE A 72 -4.89 6.02 10.55
C PHE A 72 -4.94 4.92 11.60
N SER A 73 -5.75 3.91 11.34
CA SER A 73 -5.76 2.63 12.06
C SER A 73 -5.75 1.51 11.04
N GLU A 74 -4.75 0.63 11.13
CA GLU A 74 -4.72 -0.60 10.34
C GLU A 74 -5.93 -1.48 10.68
N ILE A 75 -6.45 -2.18 9.68
CA ILE A 75 -7.52 -3.17 9.82
C ILE A 75 -6.88 -4.54 9.62
N ASP A 76 -6.98 -5.38 10.64
CA ASP A 76 -6.56 -6.78 10.57
C ASP A 76 -7.52 -7.55 9.62
N LEU A 77 -7.05 -7.80 8.40
CA LEU A 77 -7.78 -8.56 7.41
C LEU A 77 -7.52 -10.05 7.61
N LYS A 78 -8.50 -10.76 8.14
CA LYS A 78 -8.48 -12.24 8.26
C LYS A 78 -8.82 -12.87 6.90
N THR A 79 -7.87 -12.84 5.99
CA THR A 79 -8.03 -13.31 4.60
C THR A 79 -6.76 -13.98 4.09
N GLY A 80 -6.91 -14.93 3.15
CA GLY A 80 -5.80 -15.50 2.40
C GLY A 80 -5.37 -14.63 1.21
N LEU A 81 -6.07 -13.53 0.94
CA LEU A 81 -5.76 -12.61 -0.14
C LEU A 81 -4.53 -11.75 0.19
N HIS A 82 -3.80 -11.34 -0.85
CA HIS A 82 -2.75 -10.31 -0.73
C HIS A 82 -3.39 -8.93 -0.62
N ALA A 83 -3.87 -8.60 0.59
CA ALA A 83 -4.58 -7.37 0.85
C ALA A 83 -4.13 -6.70 2.15
N VAL A 84 -4.20 -5.37 2.15
CA VAL A 84 -3.94 -4.54 3.33
C VAL A 84 -4.99 -3.43 3.37
N ALA A 85 -5.53 -3.15 4.56
CA ALA A 85 -6.52 -2.11 4.73
C ALA A 85 -6.23 -1.24 5.95
N ALA A 86 -6.62 0.03 5.86
CA ALA A 86 -6.57 0.96 6.97
C ALA A 86 -7.71 1.96 6.89
N THR A 87 -8.23 2.34 8.04
CA THR A 87 -9.11 3.51 8.18
C THR A 87 -8.23 4.75 8.27
N ILE A 88 -8.46 5.73 7.40
CA ILE A 88 -7.69 6.98 7.30
C ILE A 88 -8.60 8.15 7.69
N SER A 89 -8.12 9.01 8.57
CA SER A 89 -8.83 10.25 8.95
C SER A 89 -8.30 11.43 8.13
N LEU A 90 -9.08 11.87 7.15
CA LEU A 90 -8.86 13.08 6.36
C LEU A 90 -9.92 14.14 6.75
N GLU A 91 -10.37 14.97 5.81
CA GLU A 91 -11.60 15.77 5.97
C GLU A 91 -12.84 14.90 6.25
N LYS A 92 -12.81 13.66 5.75
CA LYS A 92 -13.75 12.58 6.09
C LYS A 92 -12.96 11.33 6.43
N THR A 93 -13.51 10.50 7.32
CA THR A 93 -12.96 9.19 7.61
C THR A 93 -13.33 8.23 6.47
N ILE A 94 -12.32 7.60 5.88
CA ILE A 94 -12.48 6.62 4.80
C ILE A 94 -11.72 5.34 5.15
N THR A 95 -12.16 4.21 4.60
CA THR A 95 -11.38 2.97 4.64
C THR A 95 -10.76 2.74 3.26
N VAL A 96 -9.46 2.54 3.23
CA VAL A 96 -8.72 2.22 2.00
C VAL A 96 -8.24 0.78 2.11
N CYS A 97 -8.48 0.01 1.06
CA CYS A 97 -7.98 -1.35 0.91
C CYS A 97 -7.15 -1.41 -0.38
N SER A 98 -5.92 -1.88 -0.28
CA SER A 98 -5.14 -2.29 -1.45
C SER A 98 -5.18 -3.81 -1.53
N GLN A 99 -5.56 -4.34 -2.69
CA GLN A 99 -5.59 -5.78 -2.94
C GLN A 99 -4.87 -6.10 -4.25
N PHE A 100 -4.12 -7.19 -4.26
CA PHE A 100 -3.65 -7.84 -5.47
C PHE A 100 -4.30 -9.22 -5.55
N PRO A 101 -4.98 -9.55 -6.66
CA PRO A 101 -5.61 -10.86 -6.80
C PRO A 101 -4.53 -11.95 -6.83
N SER A 102 -4.59 -12.89 -5.87
CA SER A 102 -3.90 -14.16 -6.01
C SER A 102 -4.54 -14.93 -7.16
N PHE A 103 -3.74 -15.32 -8.16
CA PHE A 103 -4.18 -16.35 -9.10
C PHE A 103 -4.20 -17.68 -8.32
N GLU A 104 -5.36 -18.03 -7.77
CA GLU A 104 -5.62 -19.44 -7.50
C GLU A 104 -5.59 -20.14 -8.86
N THR A 105 -4.56 -20.94 -9.11
CA THR A 105 -4.63 -21.97 -10.14
C THR A 105 -5.83 -22.83 -9.78
N PHE A 106 -6.94 -22.67 -10.52
CA PHE A 106 -8.00 -23.67 -10.54
C PHE A 106 -7.39 -24.96 -11.09
N SER A 107 -6.91 -25.81 -10.19
CA SER A 107 -6.66 -27.22 -10.47
C SER A 107 -8.03 -27.89 -10.56
N GLY A 108 -8.58 -27.91 -11.77
CA GLY A 108 -9.69 -28.78 -12.15
C GLY A 108 -9.23 -30.22 -12.35
#